data_AF-A0A937HLC9-F1
#
_entry.id   AF-A0A937HLC9-F1
#
_cell.length_a   1.000
_cell.length_b   1.000
_cell.length_c   1.000
_cell.angle_alpha   90.00
_cell.angle_beta   90.00
_cell.angle_gamma   90.00
#
_symmetry.space_group_name_H-M   'P 1'
#
loop_
_entity.id
_entity.type
_entity.pdbx_description
1 polymer ?
#
loop_
_entity_poly.entity_id
_entity_poly.type
_entity_poly.pdbx_seq_one_letter_code
_entity_poly.pdbx_strand_id
1 'polypeptide(L)'
;MTDNTKTALTALRDSDHPLGRPLALCLMFEAAKDQCLAASIFDLAAALDSALHIPSESLLAAIRVQWWVDALSDSATQTAPLVTQLHAQFHTHDGLQSDIIDLIGHWQTSCHDENRDNIDGWAAVWALVAKHMGQAAQSAIATDIGHQLHHAIRGQKPHSAVPLKRPQISSLRRDDAGQKRSFLYLAACWLRYMQRPNADANHPALVWYMLAWQLFGPPK
;
A
#
# COMPACT_ATOMS: atom_id res chain seq x y z
N MET A 1 7.28 16.17 -18.17
CA MET A 1 6.53 15.11 -17.47
C MET A 1 7.22 14.66 -16.16
N THR A 2 7.93 15.55 -15.46
CA THR A 2 8.75 15.20 -14.28
C THR A 2 8.18 15.64 -12.92
N ASP A 3 7.01 16.28 -12.89
CA ASP A 3 6.42 16.85 -11.66
C ASP A 3 5.53 15.87 -10.87
N ASN A 4 4.72 15.05 -11.55
CA ASN A 4 3.68 14.27 -10.87
C ASN A 4 4.25 13.17 -9.95
N THR A 5 5.35 12.51 -10.34
CA THR A 5 5.94 11.42 -9.55
C THR A 5 6.56 11.88 -8.24
N LYS A 6 7.31 13.00 -8.27
CA LYS A 6 7.88 13.59 -7.05
C LYS A 6 6.76 14.03 -6.10
N THR A 7 5.63 14.45 -6.66
CA THR A 7 4.45 14.86 -5.89
C THR A 7 3.80 13.65 -5.20
N ALA A 8 3.57 12.54 -5.90
CA ALA A 8 2.92 11.35 -5.36
C ALA A 8 3.68 10.68 -4.19
N LEU A 9 4.97 10.43 -4.38
CA LEU A 9 5.79 9.79 -3.35
C LEU A 9 5.99 10.70 -2.14
N THR A 10 6.11 12.01 -2.37
CA THR A 10 6.20 13.02 -1.30
C THR A 10 4.89 13.11 -0.54
N ALA A 11 3.75 13.14 -1.23
CA ALA A 11 2.43 13.14 -0.61
C ALA A 11 2.22 11.91 0.27
N LEU A 12 2.56 10.71 -0.21
CA LEU A 12 2.50 9.49 0.59
C LEU A 12 3.42 9.56 1.82
N ARG A 13 4.65 10.06 1.65
CA ARG A 13 5.62 10.19 2.74
C ARG A 13 5.14 11.15 3.81
N ASP A 14 4.54 12.26 3.40
CA ASP A 14 4.13 13.37 4.26
C ASP A 14 2.67 13.23 4.73
N SER A 15 1.98 12.15 4.34
CA SER A 15 0.63 11.82 4.80
C SER A 15 0.59 11.57 6.31
N ASP A 16 -0.53 11.90 6.93
CA ASP A 16 -0.79 11.63 8.35
C ASP A 16 -1.01 10.14 8.65
N HIS A 17 -1.16 9.31 7.61
CA HIS A 17 -1.39 7.89 7.79
C HIS A 17 -0.11 7.19 8.32
N PRO A 18 -0.18 6.36 9.39
CA PRO A 18 1.01 5.76 9.99
C PRO A 18 1.84 4.85 9.06
N LEU A 19 1.22 4.27 8.03
CA LEU A 19 1.92 3.52 6.97
C LEU A 19 2.66 4.42 5.95
N GLY A 20 2.31 5.71 5.84
CA GLY A 20 2.71 6.58 4.73
C GLY A 20 4.22 6.70 4.54
N ARG A 21 4.92 7.23 5.56
CA ARG A 21 6.39 7.38 5.53
C ARG A 21 7.12 6.05 5.29
N PRO A 22 6.82 4.95 6.02
CA PRO A 22 7.45 3.66 5.73
C PRO A 22 7.20 3.11 4.33
N LEU A 23 5.97 3.23 3.80
CA LEU A 23 5.63 2.79 2.45
C LEU A 23 6.40 3.58 1.39
N ALA A 24 6.48 4.90 1.55
CA ALA A 24 7.28 5.74 0.65
C ALA A 24 8.76 5.33 0.64
N LEU A 25 9.31 4.93 1.80
CA LEU A 25 10.67 4.39 1.87
C LEU A 25 10.82 3.03 1.19
N CYS A 26 9.81 2.15 1.27
CA CYS A 26 9.84 0.87 0.55
C CYS A 26 9.87 1.06 -0.98
N LEU A 27 9.28 2.15 -1.48
CA LEU A 27 9.22 2.47 -2.91
C LEU A 27 10.46 3.22 -3.42
N MET A 28 11.34 3.73 -2.55
CA MET A 28 12.38 4.69 -2.93
C MET A 28 13.39 4.20 -3.98
N PHE A 29 13.54 2.88 -4.15
CA PHE A 29 14.45 2.25 -5.10
C PHE A 29 13.77 1.73 -6.37
N GLU A 30 12.45 1.89 -6.49
CA GLU A 30 11.71 1.53 -7.69
C GLU A 30 11.88 2.58 -8.78
N ALA A 31 11.53 2.24 -10.02
CA ALA A 31 11.51 3.22 -11.11
C ALA A 31 10.43 4.28 -10.87
N ALA A 32 10.65 5.51 -11.35
CA ALA A 32 9.73 6.63 -11.15
C ALA A 32 8.27 6.32 -11.52
N LYS A 33 8.04 5.58 -12.62
CA LYS A 33 6.69 5.16 -13.02
C LYS A 33 6.02 4.26 -11.98
N ASP A 34 6.77 3.32 -11.42
CA ASP A 34 6.27 2.32 -10.47
C ASP A 34 6.09 2.96 -9.08
N GLN A 35 6.98 3.90 -8.71
CA GLN A 35 6.79 4.74 -7.53
C GLN A 35 5.48 5.54 -7.60
N CYS A 36 5.22 6.18 -8.74
CA CYS A 36 4.00 6.97 -8.96
C CYS A 36 2.75 6.08 -8.85
N LEU A 37 2.75 4.94 -9.54
CA LEU A 37 1.65 3.98 -9.51
C LEU A 37 1.35 3.49 -8.10
N ALA A 38 2.35 2.90 -7.43
CA ALA A 38 2.17 2.35 -6.10
C ALA A 38 1.78 3.43 -5.08
N ALA A 39 2.41 4.61 -5.14
CA ALA A 39 2.06 5.71 -4.25
C ALA A 39 0.62 6.19 -4.45
N SER A 40 0.13 6.25 -5.70
CA SER A 40 -1.27 6.62 -5.98
C SER A 40 -2.27 5.62 -5.39
N ILE A 41 -1.97 4.32 -5.50
CA ILE A 41 -2.82 3.26 -4.97
C ILE A 41 -2.81 3.29 -3.43
N PHE A 42 -1.66 3.52 -2.80
CA PHE A 42 -1.58 3.67 -1.34
C PHE A 42 -2.25 4.95 -0.82
N ASP A 43 -2.19 6.04 -1.57
CA ASP A 43 -2.90 7.28 -1.23
C ASP A 43 -4.43 7.08 -1.29
N LEU A 44 -4.91 6.33 -2.30
CA LEU A 44 -6.31 5.91 -2.36
C LEU A 44 -6.69 5.06 -1.12
N ALA A 45 -5.84 4.11 -0.73
CA ALA A 45 -6.08 3.31 0.47
C ALA A 45 -6.19 4.17 1.74
N ALA A 46 -5.31 5.16 1.91
CA ALA A 46 -5.37 6.09 3.03
C ALA A 46 -6.64 6.96 3.00
N ALA A 47 -7.09 7.38 1.82
CA ALA A 47 -8.34 8.11 1.65
C ALA A 47 -9.57 7.26 1.97
N LEU A 48 -9.58 5.98 1.59
CA LEU A 48 -10.63 5.01 1.93
C LEU A 48 -10.65 4.70 3.43
N ASP A 49 -9.48 4.52 4.06
CA ASP A 49 -9.37 4.34 5.51
C ASP A 49 -9.92 5.55 6.26
N SER A 50 -9.57 6.75 5.81
CA SER A 50 -10.10 8.01 6.37
C SER A 50 -11.61 8.11 6.19
N ALA A 51 -12.13 7.78 5.00
CA ALA A 51 -13.57 7.81 4.72
C ALA A 51 -14.37 6.89 5.64
N LEU A 52 -13.81 5.72 5.99
CA LEU A 52 -14.37 4.77 6.95
C LEU A 52 -14.33 5.30 8.38
N HIS A 53 -13.26 5.97 8.80
CA HIS A 53 -13.06 6.32 10.22
C HIS A 53 -13.53 7.72 10.61
N ILE A 54 -13.93 8.57 9.64
CA ILE A 54 -14.62 9.83 9.95
C ILE A 54 -15.93 9.49 10.70
N PRO A 55 -16.13 9.99 11.93
CA PRO A 55 -17.31 9.68 12.74
C PRO A 55 -18.60 10.04 12.00
N SER A 56 -19.39 9.04 11.69
CA SER A 56 -20.70 9.18 11.05
C SER A 56 -21.42 7.83 11.04
N GLU A 57 -22.71 7.81 10.74
CA GLU A 57 -23.46 6.56 10.52
C GLU A 57 -22.83 5.73 9.37
N SER A 58 -23.02 4.41 9.41
CA SER A 58 -22.47 3.48 8.41
C SER A 58 -22.90 3.81 6.98
N LEU A 59 -24.12 4.34 6.81
CA LEU A 59 -24.61 4.80 5.52
C LEU A 59 -23.76 5.94 4.94
N LEU A 60 -23.34 6.90 5.76
CA LEU A 60 -22.49 8.00 5.31
C LEU A 60 -21.07 7.53 4.97
N ALA A 61 -20.54 6.54 5.69
CA ALA A 61 -19.26 5.91 5.33
C ALA A 61 -19.37 5.22 3.97
N ALA A 62 -20.45 4.46 3.74
CA ALA A 62 -20.70 3.81 2.46
C ALA A 62 -20.82 4.81 1.30
N ILE A 63 -21.52 5.94 1.50
CA ILE A 63 -21.63 7.01 0.50
C ILE A 63 -20.25 7.60 0.16
N ARG A 64 -19.39 7.86 1.16
CA ARG A 64 -18.03 8.39 0.91
C ARG A 64 -17.15 7.39 0.15
N VAL A 65 -17.27 6.10 0.47
CA VAL A 65 -16.54 5.05 -0.25
C VAL A 65 -17.07 4.90 -1.68
N GLN A 66 -18.39 4.92 -1.87
CA GLN A 66 -19.02 4.86 -3.19
C GLN A 66 -18.64 6.05 -4.08
N TRP A 67 -18.48 7.24 -3.51
CA TRP A 67 -18.01 8.41 -4.26
C TRP A 67 -16.70 8.15 -5.00
N TRP A 68 -15.79 7.35 -4.45
CA TRP A 68 -14.54 6.99 -5.15
C TRP A 68 -14.78 6.11 -6.37
N VAL A 69 -15.73 5.17 -6.30
CA VAL A 69 -16.13 4.37 -7.48
C VAL A 69 -16.69 5.27 -8.56
N ASP A 70 -17.60 6.17 -8.19
CA ASP A 70 -18.25 7.08 -9.13
C ASP A 70 -17.23 8.03 -9.77
N ALA A 71 -16.35 8.63 -8.97
CA ALA A 71 -15.32 9.56 -9.44
C ALA A 71 -14.25 8.88 -10.32
N LEU A 72 -13.94 7.60 -10.08
CA LEU A 72 -12.98 6.85 -10.89
C LEU A 72 -13.60 6.23 -12.14
N SER A 73 -14.92 6.04 -12.16
CA SER A 73 -15.67 5.50 -13.31
C SER A 73 -16.09 6.61 -14.28
N ASP A 74 -16.38 7.81 -13.77
CA ASP A 74 -16.81 8.94 -14.58
C ASP A 74 -15.62 9.78 -15.08
N SER A 75 -15.79 10.43 -16.23
CA SER A 75 -14.78 11.32 -16.84
C SER A 75 -14.95 12.79 -16.45
N ALA A 76 -15.76 13.06 -15.43
CA ALA A 76 -16.26 14.39 -15.09
C ALA A 76 -15.15 15.39 -14.68
N THR A 77 -15.45 16.67 -14.91
CA THR A 77 -14.52 17.82 -14.92
C THR A 77 -14.16 18.42 -13.56
N GLN A 78 -14.73 17.91 -12.46
CA GLN A 78 -14.38 18.33 -11.10
C GLN A 78 -13.83 17.13 -10.32
N THR A 79 -12.57 16.78 -10.61
CA THR A 79 -11.92 15.63 -10.00
C THR A 79 -10.87 16.07 -8.99
N ALA A 80 -10.88 15.43 -7.82
CA ALA A 80 -9.82 15.60 -6.82
C ALA A 80 -8.45 15.25 -7.44
N PRO A 81 -7.34 15.85 -6.99
CA PRO A 81 -6.02 15.63 -7.60
C PRO A 81 -5.63 14.15 -7.74
N LEU A 82 -5.97 13.33 -6.74
CA LEU A 82 -5.72 11.88 -6.75
C LEU A 82 -6.51 11.15 -7.85
N VAL A 83 -7.75 11.56 -8.13
CA VAL A 83 -8.57 10.97 -9.20
C VAL A 83 -7.93 11.24 -10.56
N THR A 84 -7.52 12.48 -10.82
CA THR A 84 -6.80 12.84 -12.05
C THR A 84 -5.51 12.03 -12.21
N GLN A 85 -4.79 11.83 -11.10
CA GLN A 85 -3.56 11.04 -11.10
C GLN A 85 -3.82 9.56 -11.40
N LEU A 86 -4.87 8.96 -10.81
CA LEU A 86 -5.27 7.57 -11.07
C LEU A 86 -5.77 7.37 -12.50
N HIS A 87 -6.56 8.30 -13.05
CA HIS A 87 -6.96 8.28 -14.46
C HIS A 87 -5.75 8.28 -15.39
N ALA A 88 -4.72 9.07 -15.10
CA ALA A 88 -3.47 9.01 -15.86
C ALA A 88 -2.77 7.64 -15.79
N GLN A 89 -2.87 6.93 -14.65
CA GLN A 89 -2.36 5.57 -14.53
C GLN A 89 -3.20 4.55 -15.33
N PHE A 90 -4.52 4.73 -15.44
CA PHE A 90 -5.41 3.85 -16.21
C PHE A 90 -5.07 3.82 -17.70
N HIS A 91 -4.60 4.93 -18.25
CA HIS A 91 -4.12 4.97 -19.63
C HIS A 91 -2.79 4.24 -19.87
N THR A 92 -2.06 3.93 -18.80
CA THR A 92 -0.73 3.31 -18.87
C THR A 92 -0.74 1.83 -18.45
N HIS A 93 -1.72 1.42 -17.64
CA HIS A 93 -1.79 0.09 -17.06
C HIS A 93 -3.14 -0.57 -17.37
N ASP A 94 -3.12 -1.54 -18.27
CA ASP A 94 -4.30 -2.30 -18.66
C ASP A 94 -4.92 -3.02 -17.45
N GLY A 95 -6.25 -2.94 -17.35
CA GLY A 95 -7.02 -3.59 -16.28
C GLY A 95 -6.94 -2.91 -14.91
N LEU A 96 -6.09 -1.90 -14.72
CA LEU A 96 -5.92 -1.21 -13.43
C LEU A 96 -7.22 -0.58 -12.92
N GLN A 97 -8.03 0.03 -13.80
CA GLN A 97 -9.30 0.64 -13.41
C GLN A 97 -10.27 -0.39 -12.81
N SER A 98 -10.45 -1.52 -13.50
CA SER A 98 -11.30 -2.62 -13.02
C SER A 98 -10.80 -3.13 -11.68
N ASP A 99 -9.49 -3.39 -11.57
CA ASP A 99 -8.92 -3.90 -10.33
C ASP A 99 -9.05 -2.91 -9.16
N ILE A 100 -8.98 -1.59 -9.41
CA ILE A 100 -9.21 -0.57 -8.36
C ILE A 100 -10.68 -0.52 -7.95
N ILE A 101 -11.61 -0.67 -8.89
CA ILE A 101 -13.04 -0.72 -8.56
C ILE A 101 -13.34 -1.95 -7.70
N ASP A 102 -12.79 -3.12 -8.08
CA ASP A 102 -12.90 -4.35 -7.30
C ASP A 102 -12.25 -4.18 -5.92
N LEU A 103 -11.09 -3.51 -5.85
CA LEU A 103 -10.44 -3.16 -4.59
C LEU A 103 -11.37 -2.37 -3.68
N ILE A 104 -12.02 -1.31 -4.18
CA ILE A 104 -12.94 -0.48 -3.39
C ILE A 104 -14.12 -1.32 -2.84
N GLY A 105 -14.54 -2.36 -3.55
CA GLY A 105 -15.53 -3.33 -3.07
C GLY A 105 -15.15 -3.98 -1.72
N HIS A 106 -13.86 -4.27 -1.50
CA HIS A 106 -13.37 -4.78 -0.21
C HIS A 106 -13.47 -3.76 0.94
N TRP A 107 -13.49 -2.46 0.63
CA TRP A 107 -13.67 -1.40 1.63
C TRP A 107 -15.15 -1.16 1.92
N GLN A 108 -16.03 -1.40 0.95
CA GLN A 108 -17.48 -1.30 1.14
C GLN A 108 -18.01 -2.37 2.10
N THR A 109 -17.40 -3.55 2.14
CA THR A 109 -17.76 -4.57 3.13
C THR A 109 -17.46 -4.10 4.56
N SER A 110 -16.37 -3.36 4.76
CA SER A 110 -15.99 -2.78 6.06
C SER A 110 -16.93 -1.67 6.54
N CYS A 111 -17.69 -1.01 5.65
CA CYS A 111 -18.67 0.01 6.05
C CYS A 111 -19.78 -0.55 6.97
N HIS A 112 -20.08 -1.84 6.84
CA HIS A 112 -21.16 -2.52 7.54
C HIS A 112 -20.69 -3.27 8.80
N ASP A 113 -19.38 -3.34 9.02
CA ASP A 113 -18.79 -3.88 10.25
C ASP A 113 -18.87 -2.82 11.36
N GLU A 114 -19.28 -3.25 12.57
CA GLU A 114 -19.35 -2.41 13.76
C GLU A 114 -17.98 -1.81 14.12
N ASN A 115 -16.90 -2.57 13.90
CA ASN A 115 -15.54 -2.12 14.16
C ASN A 115 -14.91 -1.40 12.98
N ARG A 116 -15.58 -1.40 11.82
CA ARG A 116 -15.06 -0.92 10.53
C ARG A 116 -13.68 -1.50 10.20
N ASP A 117 -13.49 -2.79 10.49
CA ASP A 117 -12.22 -3.44 10.23
C ASP A 117 -11.97 -3.49 8.72
N ASN A 118 -10.85 -2.91 8.30
CA ASN A 118 -10.45 -2.76 6.89
C ASN A 118 -9.12 -3.45 6.60
N ILE A 119 -8.73 -4.39 7.46
CA ILE A 119 -7.54 -5.21 7.28
C ILE A 119 -7.49 -5.89 5.92
N ASP A 120 -8.62 -6.43 5.45
CA ASP A 120 -8.72 -7.08 4.14
C ASP A 120 -8.64 -6.07 2.99
N GLY A 121 -9.19 -4.86 3.18
CA GLY A 121 -9.03 -3.75 2.24
C GLY A 121 -7.57 -3.37 2.08
N TRP A 122 -6.84 -3.20 3.19
CA TRP A 122 -5.40 -2.96 3.16
C TRP A 122 -4.62 -4.11 2.50
N ALA A 123 -4.90 -5.36 2.83
CA ALA A 123 -4.18 -6.48 2.23
C ALA A 123 -4.46 -6.64 0.73
N ALA A 124 -5.68 -6.34 0.27
CA ALA A 124 -6.01 -6.27 -1.14
C ALA A 124 -5.21 -5.16 -1.87
N VAL A 125 -4.96 -4.01 -1.23
CA VAL A 125 -4.08 -2.96 -1.78
C VAL A 125 -2.67 -3.52 -2.04
N TRP A 126 -2.09 -4.24 -1.08
CA TRP A 126 -0.75 -4.80 -1.23
C TRP A 126 -0.67 -5.82 -2.37
N ALA A 127 -1.66 -6.71 -2.49
CA ALA A 127 -1.79 -7.65 -3.59
C ALA A 127 -1.91 -6.94 -4.95
N LEU A 128 -2.70 -5.87 -5.00
CA LEU A 128 -2.89 -5.07 -6.21
C LEU A 128 -1.59 -4.39 -6.66
N VAL A 129 -0.88 -3.74 -5.74
CA VAL A 129 0.41 -3.10 -6.02
C VAL A 129 1.41 -4.15 -6.51
N ALA A 130 1.51 -5.30 -5.84
CA ALA A 130 2.39 -6.39 -6.26
C ALA A 130 2.08 -6.86 -7.70
N LYS A 131 0.79 -7.07 -8.02
CA LYS A 131 0.34 -7.46 -9.37
C LYS A 131 0.82 -6.46 -10.42
N HIS A 132 0.52 -5.17 -10.24
CA HIS A 132 0.83 -4.14 -11.22
C HIS A 132 2.32 -3.76 -11.27
N MET A 133 3.11 -4.13 -10.27
CA MET A 133 4.57 -4.04 -10.28
C MET A 133 5.26 -5.27 -10.91
N GLY A 134 4.48 -6.23 -11.44
CA GLY A 134 4.99 -7.44 -12.09
C GLY A 134 5.33 -8.58 -11.11
N GLN A 135 4.91 -8.48 -9.86
CA GLN A 135 5.11 -9.50 -8.81
C GLN A 135 3.80 -10.24 -8.48
N ALA A 136 2.99 -10.56 -9.50
CA ALA A 136 1.69 -11.20 -9.33
C ALA A 136 1.79 -12.59 -8.69
N ALA A 137 2.85 -13.35 -8.99
CA ALA A 137 3.10 -14.65 -8.35
C ALA A 137 3.36 -14.52 -6.83
N GLN A 138 3.70 -13.32 -6.35
CA GLN A 138 3.90 -13.02 -4.93
C GLN A 138 2.67 -12.40 -4.25
N SER A 139 1.51 -12.37 -4.92
CA SER A 139 0.28 -11.76 -4.40
C SER A 139 -0.09 -12.26 -2.99
N ALA A 140 -0.03 -13.58 -2.74
CA ALA A 140 -0.32 -14.14 -1.42
C ALA A 140 0.65 -13.64 -0.33
N ILE A 141 1.93 -13.46 -0.67
CA ILE A 141 2.93 -12.90 0.25
C ILE A 141 2.67 -11.40 0.48
N ALA A 142 2.27 -10.68 -0.56
CA ALA A 142 1.91 -9.28 -0.45
C ALA A 142 0.67 -9.07 0.44
N THR A 143 -0.37 -9.88 0.28
CA THR A 143 -1.55 -9.93 1.17
C THR A 143 -1.13 -10.14 2.62
N ASP A 144 -0.32 -11.17 2.89
CA ASP A 144 0.16 -11.51 4.23
C ASP A 144 1.00 -10.37 4.85
N ILE A 145 1.87 -9.74 4.07
CA ILE A 145 2.62 -8.55 4.51
C ILE A 145 1.67 -7.41 4.87
N GLY A 146 0.65 -7.15 4.05
CA GLY A 146 -0.35 -6.11 4.27
C GLY A 146 -1.15 -6.32 5.55
N HIS A 147 -1.68 -7.54 5.74
CA HIS A 147 -2.38 -7.93 6.97
C HIS A 147 -1.52 -7.71 8.22
N GLN A 148 -0.29 -8.22 8.20
CA GLN A 148 0.58 -8.15 9.39
C GLN A 148 1.07 -6.74 9.70
N LEU A 149 1.42 -5.94 8.69
CA LEU A 149 1.81 -4.55 8.91
C LEU A 149 0.65 -3.70 9.42
N HIS A 150 -0.56 -3.91 8.92
CA HIS A 150 -1.76 -3.22 9.42
C HIS A 150 -1.98 -3.48 10.92
N HIS A 151 -1.93 -4.74 11.35
CA HIS A 151 -2.03 -5.09 12.77
C HIS A 151 -0.89 -4.51 13.61
N ALA A 152 0.37 -4.64 13.15
CA ALA A 152 1.54 -4.18 13.88
C ALA A 152 1.49 -2.67 14.18
N ILE A 153 0.93 -1.89 13.26
CA ILE A 153 0.87 -0.43 13.36
C ILE A 153 -0.32 0.05 14.18
N ARG A 154 -1.47 -0.64 14.12
CA ARG A 154 -2.62 -0.33 14.99
C ARG A 154 -2.46 -0.85 16.42
N GLY A 155 -1.30 -1.42 16.78
CA GLY A 155 -1.02 -1.94 18.12
C GLY A 155 -1.92 -3.13 18.51
N GLN A 156 -2.58 -3.73 17.52
CA GLN A 156 -3.35 -4.95 17.73
C GLN A 156 -2.37 -6.11 17.90
N LYS A 157 -2.72 -7.08 18.78
CA LYS A 157 -1.85 -8.24 19.01
C LYS A 157 -1.45 -8.82 17.65
N PRO A 158 -0.14 -9.02 17.41
CA PRO A 158 0.29 -9.59 16.15
C PRO A 158 -0.48 -10.88 15.94
N HIS A 159 -1.07 -11.01 14.75
CA HIS A 159 -1.54 -12.29 14.27
C HIS A 159 -0.39 -13.28 14.52
N SER A 160 -0.69 -14.51 14.96
CA SER A 160 0.28 -15.57 15.25
C SER A 160 1.09 -16.03 14.02
N ALA A 161 1.21 -15.18 13.02
CA ALA A 161 1.83 -15.41 11.74
C ALA A 161 3.34 -15.64 11.91
N VAL A 162 3.79 -16.68 11.25
CA VAL A 162 5.19 -17.09 11.24
C VAL A 162 5.97 -16.04 10.44
N PRO A 163 7.04 -15.45 11.00
CA PRO A 163 7.88 -14.51 10.27
C PRO A 163 8.39 -15.11 8.96
N LEU A 164 8.35 -14.33 7.88
CA LEU A 164 8.97 -14.71 6.61
C LEU A 164 10.45 -15.07 6.83
N LYS A 165 10.85 -16.24 6.35
CA LYS A 165 12.23 -16.71 6.45
C LYS A 165 13.11 -15.90 5.52
N ARG A 166 14.38 -15.68 5.90
CA ARG A 166 15.34 -14.92 5.09
C ARG A 166 15.43 -15.34 3.61
N PRO A 167 15.41 -16.64 3.24
CA PRO A 167 15.39 -17.05 1.84
C PRO A 167 14.15 -16.57 1.08
N GLN A 168 12.97 -16.60 1.73
CA GLN A 168 11.72 -16.10 1.16
C GLN A 168 11.77 -14.58 0.98
N ILE A 169 12.33 -13.85 1.95
CA ILE A 169 12.51 -12.40 1.81
C ILE A 169 13.45 -12.11 0.63
N SER A 170 14.59 -12.81 0.55
CA SER A 170 15.56 -12.60 -0.53
C SER A 170 15.01 -12.90 -1.92
N SER A 171 14.06 -13.83 -2.08
CA SER A 171 13.44 -14.11 -3.38
C SER A 171 12.55 -12.96 -3.87
N LEU A 172 12.04 -12.10 -2.98
CA LEU A 172 11.22 -10.93 -3.33
C LEU A 172 12.03 -9.80 -4.00
N ARG A 173 13.36 -9.94 -4.11
CA ARG A 173 14.22 -8.99 -4.85
C ARG A 173 14.03 -9.03 -6.36
N ARG A 174 13.13 -9.89 -6.85
CA ARG A 174 12.84 -10.04 -8.26
C ARG A 174 11.34 -10.03 -8.52
N ASP A 175 10.96 -9.55 -9.70
CA ASP A 175 9.62 -9.77 -10.24
C ASP A 175 9.51 -11.11 -10.96
N ASP A 176 8.32 -11.39 -11.50
CA ASP A 176 8.00 -12.64 -12.15
C ASP A 176 8.81 -12.84 -13.45
N ALA A 177 9.34 -11.75 -14.03
CA ALA A 177 10.26 -11.76 -15.17
C ALA A 177 11.75 -11.81 -14.75
N GLY A 178 12.03 -11.90 -13.45
CA GLY A 178 13.39 -11.94 -12.90
C GLY A 178 14.10 -10.59 -12.83
N GLN A 179 13.43 -9.48 -13.13
CA GLN A 179 13.99 -8.13 -13.01
C GLN A 179 14.08 -7.72 -11.55
N LYS A 180 15.06 -6.88 -11.22
CA LYS A 180 15.26 -6.44 -9.84
C LYS A 180 14.08 -5.60 -9.35
N ARG A 181 13.54 -5.96 -8.19
CA ARG A 181 12.53 -5.22 -7.44
C ARG A 181 12.96 -5.06 -5.99
N SER A 182 12.49 -4.00 -5.36
CA SER A 182 12.83 -3.64 -3.99
C SER A 182 11.60 -3.48 -3.10
N PHE A 183 10.43 -3.16 -3.66
CA PHE A 183 9.22 -2.88 -2.89
C PHE A 183 8.83 -4.01 -1.92
N LEU A 184 8.43 -5.19 -2.42
CA LEU A 184 8.04 -6.31 -1.54
C LEU A 184 9.20 -6.81 -0.68
N TYR A 185 10.43 -6.73 -1.20
CA TYR A 185 11.63 -7.07 -0.44
C TYR A 185 11.81 -6.19 0.79
N LEU A 186 11.72 -4.86 0.64
CA LEU A 186 11.88 -3.90 1.72
C LEU A 186 10.70 -3.93 2.67
N ALA A 187 9.48 -4.10 2.16
CA ALA A 187 8.30 -4.29 2.98
C ALA A 187 8.41 -5.54 3.88
N ALA A 188 8.91 -6.66 3.35
CA ALA A 188 9.16 -7.86 4.13
C ALA A 188 10.29 -7.68 5.16
N CYS A 189 11.34 -6.92 4.82
CA CYS A 189 12.38 -6.55 5.78
C CYS A 189 11.82 -5.68 6.92
N TRP A 190 10.97 -4.72 6.57
CA TRP A 190 10.32 -3.83 7.52
C TRP A 190 9.36 -4.58 8.43
N LEU A 191 8.52 -5.47 7.89
CA LEU A 191 7.66 -6.35 8.68
C LEU A 191 8.47 -7.16 9.69
N ARG A 192 9.57 -7.79 9.24
CA ARG A 192 10.47 -8.55 10.13
C ARG A 192 11.09 -7.68 11.22
N TYR A 193 11.34 -6.40 10.94
CA TYR A 193 11.76 -5.43 11.95
C TYR A 193 10.63 -5.10 12.93
N MET A 194 9.41 -4.85 12.44
CA MET A 194 8.22 -4.52 13.24
C MET A 194 7.82 -5.65 14.21
N GLN A 195 8.16 -6.90 13.90
CA GLN A 195 7.94 -8.05 14.77
C GLN A 195 8.89 -8.10 15.99
N ARG A 196 9.86 -7.18 16.10
CA ARG A 196 10.77 -7.12 17.25
C ARG A 196 10.09 -6.40 18.44
N PRO A 197 10.36 -6.81 19.69
CA PRO A 197 9.71 -6.23 20.87
C PRO A 197 9.83 -4.71 21.03
N ASN A 198 10.93 -4.12 20.55
CA ASN A 198 11.22 -2.69 20.66
C ASN A 198 11.16 -1.97 19.30
N ALA A 199 10.42 -2.54 18.34
CA ALA A 199 10.30 -1.93 17.03
C ALA A 199 9.47 -0.66 17.08
N ASP A 200 9.94 0.37 16.40
CA ASP A 200 9.22 1.63 16.21
C ASP A 200 9.03 1.86 14.71
N ALA A 201 7.76 1.95 14.27
CA ALA A 201 7.39 2.23 12.89
C ALA A 201 7.87 3.61 12.42
N ASN A 202 7.99 4.56 13.35
CA ASN A 202 8.38 5.94 13.08
C ASN A 202 9.86 6.22 13.39
N HIS A 203 10.64 5.17 13.63
CA HIS A 203 12.04 5.27 14.02
C HIS A 203 12.79 6.25 13.11
N PRO A 204 13.45 7.30 13.65
CA PRO A 204 14.09 8.33 12.83
C PRO A 204 15.08 7.78 11.81
N ALA A 205 15.78 6.70 12.18
CA ALA A 205 16.74 6.01 11.32
C ALA A 205 16.14 4.96 10.35
N LEU A 206 14.82 4.91 10.16
CA LEU A 206 14.18 3.92 9.27
C LEU A 206 14.75 3.97 7.84
N VAL A 207 15.05 5.16 7.32
CA VAL A 207 15.71 5.32 6.01
C VAL A 207 17.08 4.64 5.96
N TRP A 208 17.86 4.70 7.04
CA TRP A 208 19.17 4.05 7.14
C TRP A 208 19.02 2.53 7.23
N TYR A 209 17.99 2.03 7.92
CA TYR A 209 17.67 0.60 7.93
C TYR A 209 17.27 0.10 6.53
N MET A 210 16.43 0.84 5.80
CA MET A 210 16.02 0.48 4.43
C MET A 210 17.23 0.43 3.50
N LEU A 211 18.13 1.43 3.57
CA LEU A 211 19.39 1.44 2.82
C LEU A 211 20.28 0.24 3.21
N ALA A 212 20.43 -0.02 4.50
CA ALA A 212 21.23 -1.13 4.99
C ALA A 212 20.67 -2.48 4.52
N TRP A 213 19.35 -2.66 4.53
CA TRP A 213 18.72 -3.88 4.02
C TRP A 213 18.92 -4.03 2.52
N GLN A 214 18.77 -2.93 1.77
CA GLN A 214 19.01 -2.94 0.33
C GLN A 214 20.43 -3.40 -0.01
N LEU A 215 21.44 -2.91 0.71
CA LEU A 215 22.85 -3.21 0.44
C LEU A 215 23.34 -4.53 1.05
N PHE A 216 23.00 -4.80 2.30
CA PHE A 216 23.60 -5.88 3.11
C PHE A 216 22.66 -7.07 3.35
N GLY A 217 21.40 -6.98 2.92
CA GLY A 217 20.42 -8.06 3.05
C GLY A 217 19.44 -7.90 4.22
N PRO A 218 18.47 -8.82 4.34
CA PRO A 218 17.37 -8.70 5.28
C PRO A 218 17.82 -8.74 6.76
N PRO A 219 17.05 -8.14 7.68
CA PRO A 219 17.40 -8.13 9.10
C PRO A 219 17.58 -9.56 9.65
N LYS A 220 18.47 -9.68 10.66
CA LYS A 220 18.63 -10.93 11.43
C LYS A 220 17.34 -11.23 12.17
#